data_AF-A0A2R8B6A1-F1
#
_entry.id   AF-A0A2R8B6A1-F1
#
_cell.length_a   1.000
_cell.length_b   1.000
_cell.length_c   1.000
_cell.angle_alpha   90.00
_cell.angle_beta   90.00
_cell.angle_gamma   90.00
#
_symmetry.space_group_name_H-M   'P 1'
#
loop_
_entity.id
_entity.type
_entity.pdbx_description
1 polymer ?
#
loop_
_entity_poly.entity_id
_entity_poly.type
_entity_poly.pdbx_seq_one_letter_code
_entity_poly.pdbx_strand_id
1 'polypeptide(L)'
;MASVSDADLKKMSQEERVTALGMRTEQLTGKTLYIEFDPEAEERFTYPWAPDVDFNKRTEIDTDDMTTTEVNAKIRDLMGEGYGTIVLKNPRGKHSLGVGILSRLNLIIEGSCGYFGVGLIDGPNVRINGRVGWSCGENMMSGTIVIEKNAGSTFGAALRGGDLVCRGSVGSRTGIDMKGGTILVGGDTGALSGFMMQRGRMVVCGNAGKNLGDSMYDGTIYVGGEIKSLGVDAVEAELTDLDKKWLTRKLTQYGLMPQKGVDHFTKIVAGKQLWNYDNLEPTEKKLIL
;
A
#
# COMPACT_ATOMS: atom_id res chain seq x y z
N MET A 1 -22.72 -21.25 13.33
CA MET A 1 -23.54 -20.33 14.15
C MET A 1 -24.36 -19.47 13.21
N ALA A 2 -25.65 -19.32 13.47
CA ALA A 2 -26.60 -18.67 12.56
C ALA A 2 -26.09 -17.27 12.15
N SER A 3 -26.10 -17.05 10.84
CA SER A 3 -25.65 -15.86 10.12
C SER A 3 -26.48 -14.64 10.51
N VAL A 4 -25.90 -13.75 11.32
CA VAL A 4 -26.47 -12.41 11.55
C VAL A 4 -26.36 -11.65 10.22
N SER A 5 -27.47 -11.11 9.72
CA SER A 5 -27.46 -10.37 8.45
C SER A 5 -26.97 -8.94 8.64
N ASP A 6 -26.52 -8.30 7.57
CA ASP A 6 -26.08 -6.89 7.60
C ASP A 6 -27.20 -5.94 8.05
N ALA A 7 -28.45 -6.26 7.71
CA ALA A 7 -29.61 -5.49 8.15
C ALA A 7 -29.80 -5.55 9.68
N ASP A 8 -29.38 -6.66 10.30
CA ASP A 8 -29.44 -6.84 11.74
C ASP A 8 -28.26 -6.13 12.43
N LEU A 9 -27.05 -6.24 11.87
CA LEU A 9 -25.86 -5.55 12.40
C LEU A 9 -26.03 -4.03 12.38
N LYS A 10 -26.62 -3.46 11.31
CA LYS A 10 -26.82 -2.00 11.20
C LYS A 10 -27.75 -1.44 12.27
N LYS A 11 -28.66 -2.25 12.82
CA LYS A 11 -29.59 -1.87 13.90
C LYS A 11 -28.96 -1.98 15.29
N MET A 12 -27.84 -2.70 15.41
CA MET A 12 -27.11 -2.89 16.66
C MET A 12 -26.22 -1.69 16.98
N SER A 13 -26.04 -1.42 18.27
CA SER A 13 -25.00 -0.54 18.80
C SER A 13 -23.60 -1.13 18.56
N GLN A 14 -22.55 -0.32 18.74
CA GLN A 14 -21.17 -0.76 18.53
C GLN A 14 -20.82 -1.97 19.43
N GLU A 15 -21.25 -1.99 20.69
CA GLU A 15 -20.97 -3.11 21.61
C GLU A 15 -21.70 -4.39 21.21
N GLU A 16 -22.95 -4.26 20.75
CA GLU A 16 -23.75 -5.38 20.27
C GLU A 16 -23.15 -5.97 18.99
N ARG A 17 -22.67 -5.13 18.07
CA ARG A 17 -21.95 -5.58 16.86
C ARG A 17 -20.68 -6.34 17.21
N VAL A 18 -19.85 -5.79 18.11
CA VAL A 18 -18.61 -6.43 18.57
C VAL A 18 -18.93 -7.80 19.20
N THR A 19 -20.02 -7.91 19.93
CA THR A 19 -20.46 -9.18 20.53
C THR A 19 -20.99 -10.16 19.49
N ALA A 20 -21.86 -9.71 18.59
CA ALA A 20 -22.45 -10.51 17.51
C ALA A 20 -21.39 -11.03 16.53
N LEU A 21 -20.35 -10.25 16.27
CA LEU A 21 -19.19 -10.62 15.46
C LEU A 21 -18.14 -11.42 16.23
N GLY A 22 -18.38 -11.72 17.52
CA GLY A 22 -17.47 -12.51 18.34
C GLY A 22 -16.13 -11.84 18.63
N MET A 23 -16.08 -10.50 18.59
CA MET A 23 -14.88 -9.66 18.77
C MET A 23 -14.63 -9.24 20.23
N ARG A 24 -15.37 -9.80 21.21
CA ARG A 24 -15.01 -9.70 22.63
C ARG A 24 -14.05 -10.83 23.02
N THR A 25 -13.19 -10.53 24.01
CA THR A 25 -12.02 -11.29 24.50
C THR A 25 -12.18 -12.82 24.59
N GLU A 26 -11.13 -13.48 24.08
CA GLU A 26 -10.76 -14.90 24.12
C GLU A 26 -11.81 -15.96 23.72
N GLN A 27 -11.90 -16.21 22.41
CA GLN A 27 -12.61 -17.38 21.84
C GLN A 27 -11.80 -18.69 21.81
N LEU A 28 -10.57 -18.73 22.35
CA LEU A 28 -9.64 -19.82 22.04
C LEU A 28 -9.46 -20.88 23.14
N THR A 29 -10.10 -20.73 24.30
CA THR A 29 -10.06 -21.77 25.34
C THR A 29 -10.85 -23.00 24.86
N GLY A 30 -10.15 -24.06 24.45
CA GLY A 30 -10.75 -25.31 24.00
C GLY A 30 -11.22 -25.35 22.54
N LYS A 31 -10.97 -24.29 21.74
CA LYS A 31 -11.20 -24.30 20.30
C LYS A 31 -9.87 -24.31 19.56
N THR A 32 -9.63 -25.32 18.74
CA THR A 32 -8.57 -25.27 17.74
C THR A 32 -8.99 -24.32 16.62
N LEU A 33 -8.13 -23.35 16.30
CA LEU A 33 -8.30 -22.47 15.16
C LEU A 33 -8.17 -23.32 13.88
N TYR A 34 -9.29 -23.78 13.33
CA TYR A 34 -9.32 -24.48 12.05
C TYR A 34 -9.28 -23.43 10.92
N ILE A 35 -8.07 -22.98 10.57
CA ILE A 35 -7.85 -22.23 9.33
C ILE A 35 -7.54 -23.26 8.27
N GLU A 36 -8.54 -23.62 7.47
CA GLU A 36 -8.32 -24.34 6.23
C GLU A 36 -8.10 -23.31 5.12
N PHE A 37 -6.88 -23.26 4.59
CA PHE A 37 -6.61 -22.56 3.35
C PHE A 37 -7.05 -23.50 2.23
N ASP A 38 -8.21 -23.23 1.65
CA ASP A 38 -8.66 -23.89 0.43
C ASP A 38 -8.18 -23.05 -0.78
N PRO A 39 -7.15 -23.50 -1.52
CA PRO A 39 -6.66 -22.79 -2.69
C PRO A 39 -7.70 -22.71 -3.82
N GLU A 40 -8.72 -23.57 -3.79
CA GLU A 40 -9.82 -23.63 -4.76
C GLU A 40 -11.07 -22.87 -4.27
N ALA A 41 -11.02 -22.23 -3.09
CA ALA A 41 -12.16 -21.45 -2.59
C ALA A 41 -12.46 -20.30 -3.56
N GLU A 42 -13.61 -20.33 -4.23
CA GLU A 42 -14.04 -19.27 -5.16
C GLU A 42 -14.84 -18.15 -4.47
N GLU A 43 -15.17 -18.30 -3.19
CA GLU A 43 -15.97 -17.36 -2.40
C GLU A 43 -15.19 -16.77 -1.21
N ARG A 44 -15.64 -15.62 -0.68
CA ARG A 44 -15.11 -14.98 0.56
C ARG A 44 -13.69 -14.40 0.48
N PHE A 45 -13.25 -13.95 -0.68
CA PHE A 45 -12.02 -13.14 -0.85
C PHE A 45 -12.09 -11.71 -0.30
N THR A 46 -13.20 -11.33 0.34
CA THR A 46 -13.46 -9.97 0.80
C THR A 46 -13.99 -10.00 2.22
N TYR A 47 -13.98 -8.84 2.89
CA TYR A 47 -14.56 -8.74 4.23
C TYR A 47 -16.06 -9.10 4.20
N PRO A 48 -16.60 -9.76 5.23
CA PRO A 48 -18.02 -10.12 5.27
C PRO A 48 -18.99 -8.95 5.11
N TRP A 49 -18.56 -7.74 5.49
CA TRP A 49 -19.31 -6.48 5.39
C TRP A 49 -18.90 -5.62 4.19
N ALA A 50 -18.09 -6.15 3.26
CA ALA A 50 -17.71 -5.42 2.06
C ALA A 50 -18.96 -5.26 1.18
N PRO A 51 -19.28 -4.04 0.70
CA PRO A 51 -20.39 -3.86 -0.23
C PRO A 51 -20.13 -4.66 -1.52
N ASP A 52 -21.17 -5.30 -2.04
CA ASP A 52 -21.13 -5.87 -3.38
C ASP A 52 -21.25 -4.73 -4.41
N VAL A 53 -20.30 -4.68 -5.34
CA VAL A 53 -20.18 -3.57 -6.29
C VAL A 53 -20.03 -4.09 -7.71
N ASP A 54 -20.74 -3.46 -8.64
CA ASP A 54 -20.59 -3.73 -10.07
C ASP A 54 -19.63 -2.70 -10.69
N PHE A 55 -18.48 -3.17 -11.17
CA PHE A 55 -17.50 -2.32 -11.82
C PHE A 55 -18.03 -1.64 -13.10
N ASN A 56 -19.06 -2.20 -13.75
CA ASN A 56 -19.72 -1.57 -14.90
C ASN A 56 -20.67 -0.46 -14.49
N LYS A 57 -21.16 -0.47 -13.24
CA LYS A 57 -21.98 0.59 -12.67
C LYS A 57 -21.08 1.76 -12.26
N ARG A 58 -21.04 2.78 -13.11
CA ARG A 58 -20.17 3.95 -12.99
C ARG A 58 -20.93 5.22 -12.61
N THR A 59 -20.34 6.05 -11.76
CA THR A 59 -20.84 7.40 -11.43
C THR A 59 -19.71 8.41 -11.27
N GLU A 60 -20.07 9.69 -11.22
CA GLU A 60 -19.16 10.82 -11.04
C GLU A 60 -19.64 11.71 -9.88
N ILE A 61 -18.70 12.28 -9.14
CA ILE A 61 -18.94 13.20 -8.03
C ILE A 61 -18.12 14.46 -8.30
N ASP A 62 -18.77 15.62 -8.34
CA ASP A 62 -18.05 16.89 -8.27
C ASP A 62 -17.73 17.21 -6.80
N THR A 63 -16.46 17.44 -6.52
CA THR A 63 -15.98 17.62 -5.15
C THR A 63 -15.70 19.08 -4.80
N ASP A 64 -15.90 20.04 -5.71
CA ASP A 64 -15.48 21.44 -5.51
C ASP A 64 -16.03 22.02 -4.18
N ASP A 65 -17.35 21.96 -4.01
CA ASP A 65 -18.08 22.48 -2.84
C ASP A 65 -18.25 21.47 -1.70
N MET A 66 -17.50 20.37 -1.71
CA MET A 66 -17.53 19.34 -0.67
C MET A 66 -16.27 19.38 0.20
N THR A 67 -16.43 19.15 1.50
CA THR A 67 -15.33 18.82 2.40
C THR A 67 -14.82 17.40 2.12
N THR A 68 -13.56 17.10 2.47
CA THR A 68 -13.02 15.74 2.32
C THR A 68 -13.88 14.68 3.01
N THR A 69 -14.39 14.99 4.20
CA THR A 69 -15.23 14.06 4.98
C THR A 69 -16.52 13.72 4.23
N GLU A 70 -17.17 14.72 3.64
CA GLU A 70 -18.37 14.52 2.83
C GLU A 70 -18.07 13.70 1.58
N VAL A 71 -16.95 13.95 0.90
CA VAL A 71 -16.55 13.14 -0.26
C VAL A 71 -16.33 11.69 0.13
N ASN A 72 -15.58 11.43 1.21
CA ASN A 72 -15.32 10.06 1.66
C ASN A 72 -16.58 9.34 2.14
N ALA A 73 -17.53 10.05 2.76
CA ALA A 73 -18.84 9.52 3.09
C ALA A 73 -19.63 9.17 1.84
N LYS A 74 -19.67 10.08 0.85
CA LYS A 74 -20.39 9.87 -0.40
C LYS A 74 -19.85 8.70 -1.21
N ILE A 75 -18.53 8.48 -1.22
CA ILE A 75 -17.92 7.29 -1.83
C ILE A 75 -18.48 6.02 -1.20
N ARG A 76 -18.54 5.93 0.14
CA ARG A 76 -19.08 4.77 0.84
C ARG A 76 -20.57 4.56 0.57
N ASP A 77 -21.35 5.63 0.52
CA ASP A 77 -22.79 5.55 0.22
C ASP A 77 -23.01 4.97 -1.19
N LEU A 78 -22.29 5.49 -2.18
CA LEU A 78 -22.37 5.00 -3.56
C LEU A 78 -21.90 3.55 -3.70
N MET A 79 -20.87 3.14 -2.97
CA MET A 79 -20.49 1.72 -2.90
C MET A 79 -21.62 0.88 -2.30
N GLY A 80 -22.32 1.37 -1.27
CA GLY A 80 -23.51 0.72 -0.71
C GLY A 80 -24.70 0.64 -1.67
N GLU A 81 -24.75 1.53 -2.67
CA GLU A 81 -25.70 1.48 -3.79
C GLU A 81 -25.21 0.56 -4.94
N GLY A 82 -24.06 -0.10 -4.79
CA GLY A 82 -23.49 -1.05 -5.75
C GLY A 82 -22.63 -0.42 -6.86
N TYR A 83 -22.25 0.86 -6.76
CA TYR A 83 -21.33 1.47 -7.72
C TYR A 83 -19.90 0.94 -7.51
N GLY A 84 -19.39 0.20 -8.50
CA GLY A 84 -18.02 -0.31 -8.49
C GLY A 84 -17.02 0.61 -9.18
N THR A 85 -17.48 1.64 -9.90
CA THR A 85 -16.59 2.67 -10.46
C THR A 85 -17.07 4.07 -10.07
N ILE A 86 -16.21 4.84 -9.41
CA ILE A 86 -16.50 6.21 -8.96
C ILE A 86 -15.42 7.15 -9.48
N VAL A 87 -15.83 8.28 -10.07
CA VAL A 87 -14.92 9.32 -10.55
C VAL A 87 -15.09 10.60 -9.75
N LEU A 88 -14.00 11.08 -9.15
CA LEU A 88 -13.96 12.35 -8.42
C LEU A 88 -13.45 13.46 -9.34
N LYS A 89 -14.29 14.46 -9.59
CA LYS A 89 -13.95 15.68 -10.34
C LYS A 89 -13.57 16.80 -9.38
N ASN A 90 -12.73 17.71 -9.87
CA ASN A 90 -12.32 18.93 -9.16
C ASN A 90 -11.78 18.70 -7.72
N PRO A 91 -10.86 17.75 -7.48
CA PRO A 91 -10.38 17.43 -6.13
C PRO A 91 -9.58 18.57 -5.46
N ARG A 92 -9.09 19.55 -6.24
CA ARG A 92 -8.41 20.78 -5.78
C ARG A 92 -7.34 20.58 -4.70
N GLY A 93 -6.62 19.46 -4.74
CA GLY A 93 -5.57 19.18 -3.75
C GLY A 93 -6.09 18.90 -2.35
N LYS A 94 -7.38 18.54 -2.19
CA LYS A 94 -7.95 18.13 -0.90
C LYS A 94 -7.11 17.00 -0.29
N HIS A 95 -6.83 17.14 1.00
CA HIS A 95 -6.10 16.16 1.78
C HIS A 95 -7.01 15.00 2.16
N SER A 96 -6.44 13.83 2.44
CA SER A 96 -7.13 12.64 2.96
C SER A 96 -8.32 12.17 2.10
N LEU A 97 -8.26 12.41 0.79
CA LEU A 97 -9.28 11.98 -0.16
C LEU A 97 -9.16 10.47 -0.42
N GLY A 98 -10.27 9.74 -0.38
CA GLY A 98 -10.32 8.31 -0.68
C GLY A 98 -9.61 7.42 0.36
N VAL A 99 -9.44 7.90 1.59
CA VAL A 99 -8.85 7.10 2.69
C VAL A 99 -9.85 6.08 3.25
N GLY A 100 -9.35 4.93 3.71
CA GLY A 100 -10.18 3.96 4.43
C GLY A 100 -11.14 3.17 3.53
N ILE A 101 -10.83 3.02 2.24
CA ILE A 101 -11.59 2.15 1.33
C ILE A 101 -11.08 0.72 1.50
N LEU A 102 -11.84 -0.08 2.26
CA LEU A 102 -11.48 -1.44 2.67
C LEU A 102 -12.20 -2.53 1.84
N SER A 103 -12.50 -2.23 0.58
CA SER A 103 -13.17 -3.14 -0.34
C SER A 103 -12.79 -2.81 -1.78
N ARG A 104 -13.17 -3.70 -2.70
CA ARG A 104 -12.90 -3.52 -4.12
C ARG A 104 -13.68 -2.31 -4.64
N LEU A 105 -12.99 -1.45 -5.38
CA LEU A 105 -13.55 -0.27 -6.04
C LEU A 105 -12.59 0.16 -7.15
N ASN A 106 -13.11 0.65 -8.28
CA ASN A 106 -12.35 1.41 -9.25
C ASN A 106 -12.56 2.90 -8.99
N LEU A 107 -11.58 3.55 -8.35
CA LEU A 107 -11.63 4.97 -8.03
C LEU A 107 -10.76 5.76 -9.02
N ILE A 108 -11.34 6.77 -9.66
CA ILE A 108 -10.61 7.66 -10.58
C ILE A 108 -10.64 9.08 -10.01
N ILE A 109 -9.48 9.70 -9.83
CA ILE A 109 -9.37 11.07 -9.34
C ILE A 109 -8.84 11.95 -10.48
N GLU A 110 -9.72 12.78 -11.02
CA GLU A 110 -9.41 13.70 -12.10
C GLU A 110 -8.88 15.02 -11.56
N GLY A 111 -7.61 14.99 -11.19
CA GLY A 111 -6.90 16.15 -10.66
C GLY A 111 -5.86 15.74 -9.64
N SER A 112 -5.37 16.72 -8.88
CA SER A 112 -4.38 16.49 -7.84
C SER A 112 -5.04 16.19 -6.50
N CYS A 113 -4.45 15.27 -5.74
CA CYS A 113 -4.78 15.02 -4.34
C CYS A 113 -3.71 15.66 -3.44
N GLY A 114 -4.10 16.08 -2.25
CA GLY A 114 -3.17 16.63 -1.26
C GLY A 114 -2.47 15.57 -0.43
N TYR A 115 -2.25 15.87 0.85
CA TYR A 115 -1.57 14.99 1.79
C TYR A 115 -2.47 13.81 2.20
N PHE A 116 -1.85 12.66 2.52
CA PHE A 116 -2.51 11.46 3.02
C PHE A 116 -3.63 10.92 2.12
N GLY A 117 -3.57 11.20 0.82
CA GLY A 117 -4.53 10.69 -0.15
C GLY A 117 -4.48 9.18 -0.26
N VAL A 118 -5.66 8.54 -0.32
CA VAL A 118 -5.79 7.12 -0.64
C VAL A 118 -4.95 6.19 0.27
N GLY A 119 -4.76 6.61 1.52
CA GLY A 119 -4.13 5.80 2.57
C GLY A 119 -5.14 4.92 3.30
N LEU A 120 -4.63 3.97 4.10
CA LEU A 120 -5.42 3.03 4.90
C LEU A 120 -6.44 2.24 4.05
N ILE A 121 -6.05 1.89 2.82
CA ILE A 121 -6.92 1.17 1.88
C ILE A 121 -6.59 -0.33 1.87
N ASP A 122 -7.59 -1.13 1.47
CA ASP A 122 -7.44 -2.56 1.26
C ASP A 122 -8.32 -3.03 0.10
N GLY A 123 -7.68 -3.24 -1.06
CA GLY A 123 -8.31 -3.83 -2.24
C GLY A 123 -8.69 -2.92 -3.42
N PRO A 124 -8.82 -1.58 -3.32
CA PRO A 124 -9.27 -0.80 -4.46
C PRO A 124 -8.19 -0.64 -5.55
N ASN A 125 -8.63 -0.40 -6.79
CA ASN A 125 -7.81 0.07 -7.89
C ASN A 125 -8.04 1.57 -8.08
N VAL A 126 -7.00 2.37 -7.89
CA VAL A 126 -7.10 3.83 -7.90
C VAL A 126 -6.20 4.42 -8.98
N ARG A 127 -6.74 5.35 -9.77
CA ARG A 127 -5.98 6.12 -10.76
C ARG A 127 -6.10 7.61 -10.47
N ILE A 128 -4.97 8.31 -10.40
CA ILE A 128 -4.91 9.76 -10.15
C ILE A 128 -4.15 10.43 -11.30
N ASN A 129 -4.85 11.29 -12.04
CA ASN A 129 -4.28 11.93 -13.24
C ASN A 129 -3.39 13.14 -12.90
N GLY A 130 -3.49 13.65 -11.67
CA GLY A 130 -2.71 14.79 -11.18
C GLY A 130 -1.49 14.39 -10.36
N ARG A 131 -1.02 15.35 -9.56
CA ARG A 131 0.05 15.16 -8.57
C ARG A 131 -0.56 14.73 -7.24
N VAL A 132 0.23 14.07 -6.40
CA VAL A 132 -0.18 13.75 -5.02
C VAL A 132 0.78 14.34 -4.00
N GLY A 133 0.26 14.67 -2.83
CA GLY A 133 1.03 15.21 -1.73
C GLY A 133 1.80 14.15 -0.94
N TRP A 134 2.25 14.56 0.25
CA TRP A 134 2.90 13.73 1.26
C TRP A 134 2.02 12.50 1.61
N SER A 135 2.60 11.30 1.71
CA SER A 135 1.99 10.12 2.34
C SER A 135 0.83 9.51 1.55
N CYS A 136 0.77 9.75 0.24
CA CYS A 136 -0.20 9.04 -0.61
C CYS A 136 0.04 7.52 -0.55
N GLY A 137 -1.04 6.75 -0.39
CA GLY A 137 -0.96 5.29 -0.30
C GLY A 137 -0.36 4.76 1.02
N GLU A 138 -0.28 5.60 2.05
CA GLU A 138 0.22 5.18 3.36
C GLU A 138 -0.60 4.01 3.92
N ASN A 139 0.08 3.01 4.49
CA ASN A 139 -0.53 1.87 5.16
C ASN A 139 -1.46 1.03 4.26
N MET A 140 -1.29 1.11 2.92
CA MET A 140 -2.06 0.30 1.98
C MET A 140 -1.77 -1.19 2.17
N MET A 141 -2.84 -1.98 2.28
CA MET A 141 -2.82 -3.41 2.58
C MET A 141 -2.84 -4.26 1.31
N SER A 142 -3.66 -3.88 0.34
CA SER A 142 -3.75 -4.50 -0.98
C SER A 142 -4.40 -3.55 -1.99
N GLY A 143 -4.47 -3.96 -3.26
CA GLY A 143 -5.00 -3.15 -4.37
C GLY A 143 -3.91 -2.58 -5.26
N THR A 144 -4.27 -1.60 -6.09
CA THR A 144 -3.33 -0.87 -6.96
C THR A 144 -3.60 0.63 -6.89
N ILE A 145 -2.57 1.46 -6.78
CA ILE A 145 -2.68 2.91 -6.98
C ILE A 145 -1.72 3.33 -8.09
N VAL A 146 -2.21 4.07 -9.09
CA VAL A 146 -1.39 4.64 -10.18
C VAL A 146 -1.52 6.15 -10.19
N ILE A 147 -0.38 6.84 -10.02
CA ILE A 147 -0.23 8.29 -10.11
C ILE A 147 0.42 8.64 -11.45
N GLU A 148 -0.26 9.43 -12.28
CA GLU A 148 0.24 9.80 -13.61
C GLU A 148 1.36 10.85 -13.57
N LYS A 149 1.44 11.65 -12.50
CA LYS A 149 2.46 12.70 -12.34
C LYS A 149 3.38 12.39 -11.15
N ASN A 150 3.87 13.42 -10.48
CA ASN A 150 4.78 13.31 -9.35
C ASN A 150 4.04 13.10 -8.02
N ALA A 151 4.72 12.46 -7.06
CA ALA A 151 4.26 12.30 -5.69
C ALA A 151 5.17 13.03 -4.69
N GLY A 152 4.60 13.36 -3.53
CA GLY A 152 5.33 13.99 -2.43
C GLY A 152 6.27 13.04 -1.68
N SER A 153 6.78 13.50 -0.53
CA SER A 153 7.59 12.69 0.38
C SER A 153 6.75 11.60 1.06
N THR A 154 7.43 10.60 1.64
CA THR A 154 6.86 9.41 2.29
C THR A 154 5.74 8.71 1.52
N PHE A 155 5.82 8.78 0.19
CA PHE A 155 4.96 8.02 -0.70
C PHE A 155 5.04 6.53 -0.35
N GLY A 156 3.89 5.91 -0.05
CA GLY A 156 3.84 4.51 0.38
C GLY A 156 4.44 4.23 1.77
N ALA A 157 4.41 5.20 2.69
CA ALA A 157 4.80 4.98 4.08
C ALA A 157 4.07 3.76 4.66
N ALA A 158 4.78 2.88 5.36
CA ALA A 158 4.23 1.67 5.98
C ALA A 158 3.40 0.78 5.04
N LEU A 159 3.67 0.79 3.73
CA LEU A 159 3.02 -0.09 2.74
C LEU A 159 3.15 -1.56 3.17
N ARG A 160 2.05 -2.33 3.10
CA ARG A 160 2.06 -3.76 3.47
C ARG A 160 1.82 -4.68 2.28
N GLY A 161 1.09 -4.23 1.27
CA GLY A 161 0.80 -5.02 0.08
C GLY A 161 0.24 -4.19 -1.06
N GLY A 162 0.00 -4.84 -2.20
CA GLY A 162 -0.43 -4.19 -3.43
C GLY A 162 0.71 -3.50 -4.20
N ASP A 163 0.35 -2.84 -5.29
CA ASP A 163 1.27 -2.10 -6.15
C ASP A 163 0.95 -0.60 -6.11
N LEU A 164 1.91 0.20 -5.64
CA LEU A 164 1.83 1.64 -5.56
C LEU A 164 2.78 2.27 -6.58
N VAL A 165 2.21 2.92 -7.60
CA VAL A 165 2.93 3.31 -8.82
C VAL A 165 2.88 4.81 -9.00
N CYS A 166 4.04 5.43 -9.20
CA CYS A 166 4.19 6.82 -9.58
C CYS A 166 4.94 6.90 -10.92
N ARG A 167 4.29 7.40 -11.97
CA ARG A 167 4.93 7.55 -13.28
C ARG A 167 5.95 8.68 -13.34
N GLY A 168 5.80 9.68 -12.47
CA GLY A 168 6.78 10.75 -12.29
C GLY A 168 7.82 10.43 -11.23
N SER A 169 8.40 11.50 -10.67
CA SER A 169 9.34 11.41 -9.53
C SER A 169 8.62 11.50 -8.19
N VAL A 170 9.25 10.96 -7.14
CA VAL A 170 8.74 10.97 -5.77
C VAL A 170 9.68 11.72 -4.82
N GLY A 171 9.15 12.17 -3.69
CA GLY A 171 9.92 12.88 -2.68
C GLY A 171 10.87 12.01 -1.85
N SER A 172 11.29 12.54 -0.70
CA SER A 172 12.17 11.85 0.25
C SER A 172 11.40 10.83 1.08
N ARG A 173 12.09 9.85 1.67
CA ARG A 173 11.50 8.83 2.56
C ARG A 173 10.41 7.99 1.91
N THR A 174 10.41 7.85 0.58
CA THR A 174 9.50 6.93 -0.11
C THR A 174 9.68 5.52 0.42
N GLY A 175 8.59 4.81 0.70
CA GLY A 175 8.63 3.45 1.26
C GLY A 175 9.20 3.37 2.68
N ILE A 176 9.23 4.47 3.43
CA ILE A 176 9.65 4.45 4.84
C ILE A 176 8.82 3.43 5.62
N ASP A 177 9.49 2.58 6.39
CA ASP A 177 8.88 1.55 7.25
C ASP A 177 7.94 0.58 6.50
N MET A 178 8.13 0.38 5.18
CA MET A 178 7.32 -0.56 4.41
C MET A 178 7.57 -2.02 4.84
N LYS A 179 6.48 -2.79 4.88
CA LYS A 179 6.41 -4.16 5.42
C LYS A 179 6.00 -5.18 4.34
N GLY A 180 5.88 -4.74 3.09
CA GLY A 180 5.52 -5.56 1.95
C GLY A 180 5.05 -4.72 0.76
N GLY A 181 4.44 -5.36 -0.23
CA GLY A 181 3.99 -4.72 -1.45
C GLY A 181 5.12 -4.28 -2.38
N THR A 182 4.74 -3.53 -3.42
CA THR A 182 5.65 -2.98 -4.42
C THR A 182 5.45 -1.48 -4.57
N ILE A 183 6.53 -0.70 -4.52
CA ILE A 183 6.53 0.69 -4.94
C ILE A 183 7.29 0.80 -6.28
N LEU A 184 6.66 1.37 -7.30
CA LEU A 184 7.28 1.61 -8.61
C LEU A 184 7.34 3.12 -8.90
N VAL A 185 8.51 3.62 -9.25
CA VAL A 185 8.78 5.03 -9.55
C VAL A 185 9.39 5.14 -10.94
N GLY A 186 8.72 5.88 -11.83
CA GLY A 186 9.19 6.11 -13.20
C GLY A 186 10.32 7.14 -13.31
N GLY A 187 10.40 8.08 -12.37
CA GLY A 187 11.47 9.08 -12.28
C GLY A 187 12.42 8.84 -11.10
N ASP A 188 12.83 9.94 -10.47
CA ASP A 188 13.78 9.93 -9.36
C ASP A 188 13.09 9.72 -7.99
N THR A 189 13.86 9.28 -7.00
CA THR A 189 13.47 9.27 -5.58
C THR A 189 14.38 10.13 -4.72
N GLY A 190 13.81 10.77 -3.69
CA GLY A 190 14.54 11.64 -2.78
C GLY A 190 15.46 10.91 -1.80
N ALA A 191 15.94 11.65 -0.79
CA ALA A 191 16.81 11.10 0.24
C ALA A 191 16.04 10.18 1.20
N LEU A 192 16.75 9.25 1.86
CA LEU A 192 16.21 8.34 2.87
C LEU A 192 15.06 7.44 2.36
N SER A 193 14.95 7.23 1.05
CA SER A 193 13.98 6.29 0.50
C SER A 193 14.35 4.86 0.89
N GLY A 194 13.36 4.06 1.30
CA GLY A 194 13.56 2.75 1.92
C GLY A 194 14.05 2.80 3.36
N PHE A 195 13.98 3.95 4.04
CA PHE A 195 14.38 4.05 5.46
C PHE A 195 13.55 3.10 6.33
N MET A 196 14.22 2.30 7.15
CA MET A 196 13.56 1.28 8.00
C MET A 196 12.71 0.26 7.22
N MET A 197 13.00 0.03 5.93
CA MET A 197 12.30 -0.96 5.11
C MET A 197 12.41 -2.34 5.76
N GLN A 198 11.26 -2.95 6.07
CA GLN A 198 11.20 -4.24 6.76
C GLN A 198 11.01 -5.40 5.79
N ARG A 199 10.26 -5.21 4.69
CA ARG A 199 10.03 -6.18 3.60
C ARG A 199 9.50 -5.48 2.36
N GLY A 200 9.37 -6.22 1.25
CA GLY A 200 8.73 -5.78 0.02
C GLY A 200 9.74 -5.38 -1.06
N ARG A 201 9.28 -4.65 -2.09
CA ARG A 201 10.12 -4.23 -3.21
C ARG A 201 9.92 -2.76 -3.58
N MET A 202 11.02 -2.07 -3.85
CA MET A 202 11.00 -0.74 -4.47
C MET A 202 11.73 -0.77 -5.81
N VAL A 203 11.17 -0.14 -6.83
CA VAL A 203 11.79 0.01 -8.15
C VAL A 203 11.81 1.48 -8.51
N VAL A 204 12.99 2.03 -8.76
CA VAL A 204 13.20 3.43 -9.15
C VAL A 204 13.89 3.43 -10.50
N CYS A 205 13.22 3.91 -11.55
CA CYS A 205 13.78 3.91 -12.90
C CYS A 205 14.79 5.05 -13.13
N GLY A 206 14.71 6.12 -12.33
CA GLY A 206 15.68 7.22 -12.31
C GLY A 206 16.72 7.08 -11.18
N ASN A 207 17.16 8.22 -10.68
CA ASN A 207 18.20 8.35 -9.66
C ASN A 207 17.65 8.22 -8.24
N ALA A 208 18.52 7.84 -7.30
CA ALA A 208 18.23 7.80 -5.88
C ALA A 208 19.05 8.84 -5.10
N GLY A 209 18.37 9.52 -4.16
CA GLY A 209 18.98 10.49 -3.25
C GLY A 209 19.94 9.87 -2.23
N LYS A 210 20.36 10.69 -1.26
CA LYS A 210 21.28 10.28 -0.19
C LYS A 210 20.63 9.25 0.74
N ASN A 211 21.45 8.36 1.29
CA ASN A 211 21.10 7.40 2.34
C ASN A 211 19.95 6.47 1.93
N LEU A 212 20.03 5.92 0.72
CA LEU A 212 19.06 4.94 0.22
C LEU A 212 19.14 3.66 1.07
N GLY A 213 17.97 3.15 1.49
CA GLY A 213 17.87 1.91 2.27
C GLY A 213 18.42 2.02 3.70
N ASP A 214 18.53 3.24 4.24
CA ASP A 214 19.10 3.41 5.58
C ASP A 214 18.29 2.68 6.67
N SER A 215 19.00 1.96 7.53
CA SER A 215 18.42 1.04 8.51
C SER A 215 17.41 0.00 7.95
N MET A 216 17.56 -0.43 6.69
CA MET A 216 16.71 -1.50 6.15
C MET A 216 16.99 -2.85 6.81
N TYR A 217 15.93 -3.60 7.15
CA TYR A 217 16.02 -4.93 7.77
C TYR A 217 15.98 -6.04 6.73
N ASP A 218 15.10 -5.93 5.73
CA ASP A 218 14.91 -6.89 4.64
C ASP A 218 14.15 -6.20 3.49
N GLY A 219 14.00 -6.91 2.35
CA GLY A 219 13.41 -6.39 1.12
C GLY A 219 14.44 -6.11 0.02
N THR A 220 13.97 -5.55 -1.09
CA THR A 220 14.84 -5.29 -2.24
C THR A 220 14.50 -3.95 -2.89
N ILE A 221 15.53 -3.14 -3.16
CA ILE A 221 15.41 -1.88 -3.89
C ILE A 221 16.19 -2.02 -5.20
N TYR A 222 15.56 -1.67 -6.32
CA TYR A 222 16.20 -1.64 -7.64
C TYR A 222 16.27 -0.20 -8.12
N VAL A 223 17.44 0.22 -8.60
CA VAL A 223 17.67 1.60 -9.11
C VAL A 223 18.25 1.53 -10.52
N GLY A 224 17.60 2.19 -11.48
CA GLY A 224 18.04 2.26 -12.88
C GLY A 224 18.99 3.43 -13.17
N GLY A 225 19.03 4.45 -12.31
CA GLY A 225 19.94 5.58 -12.40
C GLY A 225 21.08 5.52 -11.38
N GLU A 226 21.61 6.69 -11.04
CA GLU A 226 22.70 6.83 -10.06
C GLU A 226 22.17 6.82 -8.62
N ILE A 227 22.90 6.15 -7.73
CA ILE A 227 22.65 6.16 -6.29
C ILE A 227 23.63 7.13 -5.63
N LYS A 228 23.13 8.17 -4.97
CA LYS A 228 24.03 9.17 -4.37
C LYS A 228 24.82 8.66 -3.16
N SER A 229 24.17 7.91 -2.28
CA SER A 229 24.83 7.18 -1.19
C SER A 229 23.87 6.13 -0.62
N LEU A 230 24.41 5.02 -0.15
CA LEU A 230 23.68 4.02 0.64
C LEU A 230 23.62 4.44 2.11
N GLY A 231 22.59 3.95 2.81
CA GLY A 231 22.51 4.04 4.26
C GLY A 231 23.33 2.97 4.98
N VAL A 232 23.31 2.97 6.32
CA VAL A 232 24.25 2.19 7.15
C VAL A 232 24.13 0.67 6.96
N ASP A 233 22.94 0.17 6.63
CA ASP A 233 22.70 -1.27 6.47
C ASP A 233 22.20 -1.66 5.06
N ALA A 234 22.47 -0.81 4.07
CA ALA A 234 22.14 -1.08 2.67
C ALA A 234 23.42 -1.45 1.90
N VAL A 235 23.37 -2.55 1.17
CA VAL A 235 24.49 -3.04 0.35
C VAL A 235 24.04 -3.41 -1.05
N GLU A 236 24.94 -3.25 -2.02
CA GLU A 236 24.72 -3.77 -3.37
C GLU A 236 24.74 -5.30 -3.38
N ALA A 237 23.90 -5.89 -4.21
CA ALA A 237 23.84 -7.33 -4.44
C ALA A 237 23.74 -7.64 -5.94
N GLU A 238 24.03 -8.89 -6.30
CA GLU A 238 23.93 -9.36 -7.68
C GLU A 238 22.50 -9.25 -8.21
N LEU A 239 22.34 -8.64 -9.40
CA LEU A 239 21.10 -8.63 -10.15
C LEU A 239 20.94 -9.95 -10.93
N THR A 240 20.15 -10.86 -10.38
CA THR A 240 19.96 -12.20 -10.95
C THR A 240 18.98 -12.22 -12.13
N ASP A 241 18.97 -13.29 -12.92
CA ASP A 241 17.99 -13.46 -14.00
C ASP A 241 16.53 -13.52 -13.51
N LEU A 242 16.30 -14.00 -12.29
CA LEU A 242 14.97 -13.97 -11.67
C LEU A 242 14.53 -12.53 -11.39
N ASP A 243 15.44 -11.70 -10.91
CA ASP A 243 15.20 -10.28 -10.67
C ASP A 243 14.88 -9.57 -11.98
N LYS A 244 15.67 -9.81 -13.04
CA LYS A 244 15.46 -9.23 -14.37
C LYS A 244 14.11 -9.62 -14.97
N LYS A 245 13.73 -10.90 -14.88
CA LYS A 245 12.42 -11.39 -15.36
C LYS A 245 11.26 -10.74 -14.58
N TRP A 246 11.42 -10.62 -13.26
CA TRP A 246 10.42 -9.99 -12.41
C TRP A 246 10.28 -8.49 -12.72
N LEU A 247 11.39 -7.76 -12.81
CA LEU A 247 11.44 -6.33 -13.17
C LEU A 247 10.79 -6.09 -14.54
N THR A 248 11.18 -6.88 -15.55
CA THR A 248 10.63 -6.80 -16.90
C THR A 248 9.11 -6.93 -16.88
N ARG A 249 8.57 -7.95 -16.21
CA ARG A 249 7.12 -8.16 -16.10
C ARG A 249 6.43 -6.98 -15.41
N LYS A 250 6.95 -6.56 -14.26
CA LYS A 250 6.34 -5.50 -13.45
C LYS A 250 6.40 -4.11 -14.10
N LEU A 251 7.52 -3.74 -14.69
CA LEU A 251 7.65 -2.45 -15.38
C LEU A 251 6.81 -2.42 -16.66
N THR A 252 6.73 -3.52 -17.41
CA THR A 252 5.85 -3.62 -18.59
C THR A 252 4.38 -3.44 -18.21
N GLN A 253 3.92 -4.07 -17.12
CA GLN A 253 2.54 -3.96 -16.63
C GLN A 253 2.08 -2.50 -16.45
N TYR A 254 2.97 -1.61 -16.01
CA TYR A 254 2.65 -0.20 -15.75
C TYR A 254 3.12 0.78 -16.83
N GLY A 255 3.76 0.27 -17.90
CA GLY A 255 4.32 1.09 -18.97
C GLY A 255 5.55 1.90 -18.52
N LEU A 256 6.35 1.35 -17.61
CA LEU A 256 7.54 1.99 -17.02
C LEU A 256 8.86 1.38 -17.52
N MET A 257 8.82 0.56 -18.57
CA MET A 257 10.03 -0.10 -19.09
C MET A 257 11.04 0.94 -19.63
N PRO A 258 12.27 0.99 -19.09
CA PRO A 258 13.30 1.88 -19.62
C PRO A 258 13.79 1.42 -21.00
N GLN A 259 14.23 2.37 -21.83
CA GLN A 259 14.73 2.07 -23.18
C GLN A 259 15.93 1.11 -23.18
N LYS A 260 16.77 1.15 -22.14
CA LYS A 260 17.96 0.30 -21.98
C LYS A 260 17.63 -1.08 -21.37
N GLY A 261 16.36 -1.46 -21.26
CA GLY A 261 15.95 -2.69 -20.59
C GLY A 261 16.15 -2.63 -19.07
N VAL A 262 16.33 -3.78 -18.43
CA VAL A 262 16.48 -3.88 -16.95
C VAL A 262 17.90 -4.30 -16.51
N ASP A 263 18.78 -4.66 -17.45
CA ASP A 263 20.11 -5.20 -17.14
C ASP A 263 21.04 -4.21 -16.45
N HIS A 264 20.75 -2.92 -16.55
CA HIS A 264 21.55 -1.84 -15.97
C HIS A 264 21.12 -1.45 -14.55
N PHE A 265 20.11 -2.11 -13.97
CA PHE A 265 19.65 -1.78 -12.63
C PHE A 265 20.66 -2.25 -11.58
N THR A 266 20.90 -1.42 -10.58
CA THR A 266 21.59 -1.81 -9.36
C THR A 266 20.58 -2.34 -8.36
N LYS A 267 20.86 -3.53 -7.80
CA LYS A 267 20.04 -4.15 -6.75
C LYS A 267 20.66 -3.87 -5.39
N ILE A 268 19.84 -3.37 -4.47
CA ILE A 268 20.20 -3.08 -3.08
C ILE A 268 19.38 -3.97 -2.15
N VAL A 269 20.03 -4.53 -1.14
CA VAL A 269 19.44 -5.39 -0.11
C VAL A 269 19.99 -5.02 1.27
N ALA A 270 19.43 -5.61 2.33
CA ALA A 270 19.93 -5.42 3.68
C ALA A 270 21.30 -6.08 3.86
N GLY A 271 22.25 -5.34 4.42
CA GLY A 271 23.57 -5.81 4.85
C GLY A 271 23.52 -6.68 6.10
N LYS A 272 22.39 -6.66 6.82
CA LYS A 272 22.12 -7.43 8.03
C LYS A 272 23.07 -7.12 9.18
N GLN A 273 23.66 -5.93 9.20
CA GLN A 273 24.54 -5.45 10.27
C GLN A 273 23.75 -5.04 11.51
N LEU A 274 22.51 -4.56 11.33
CA LEU A 274 21.64 -4.14 12.44
C LEU A 274 20.74 -5.26 12.96
N TRP A 275 20.96 -6.50 12.51
CA TRP A 275 20.27 -7.70 12.98
C TRP A 275 20.76 -8.07 14.38
N ASN A 276 20.28 -7.35 15.39
CA ASN A 276 20.51 -7.65 16.79
C ASN A 276 19.54 -8.74 17.24
N TYR A 277 19.81 -9.99 16.84
CA TYR A 277 19.18 -11.13 17.50
C TYR A 277 19.85 -11.30 18.84
N ASP A 278 19.04 -11.33 19.90
CA ASP A 278 19.54 -11.70 21.21
C ASP A 278 20.01 -13.14 21.12
N ASN A 279 21.30 -13.38 21.36
CA ASN A 279 21.85 -14.75 21.32
C ASN A 279 21.35 -15.59 22.50
N LEU A 280 20.66 -14.96 23.46
CA LEU A 280 20.12 -15.58 24.65
C LEU A 280 18.62 -15.83 24.47
N GLU A 281 18.22 -17.09 24.66
CA GLU A 281 16.81 -17.45 24.79
C GLU A 281 16.18 -16.67 25.97
N PRO A 282 14.87 -16.40 25.96
CA PRO A 282 14.20 -15.70 27.06
C PRO A 282 14.46 -16.31 28.44
N THR A 283 14.73 -17.62 28.51
CA THR A 283 15.10 -18.36 29.73
C THR A 283 16.53 -18.12 30.20
N GLU A 284 17.41 -17.66 29.31
CA GLU A 284 18.82 -17.37 29.58
C GLU A 284 19.03 -15.90 29.98
N LYS A 285 17.99 -15.07 29.85
CA LYS A 285 18.01 -13.69 30.34
C LYS A 285 17.92 -13.67 31.85
N LYS A 286 19.00 -13.23 32.51
CA LYS A 286 18.93 -12.84 33.92
C LYS A 286 17.94 -11.69 34.05
N LEU A 287 16.84 -11.91 34.77
CA LEU A 287 15.94 -10.86 35.19
C LEU A 287 16.75 -9.86 36.02
N ILE A 288 17.04 -8.69 35.44
CA ILE A 288 17.52 -7.56 36.21
C ILE A 288 16.27 -6.96 36.87
N LEU A 289 16.11 -7.25 38.16
CA LEU A 289 15.11 -6.64 39.04
C LEU A 289 15.41 -5.15 39.26
#